data_AF-A0A835F3R7-F1
#
_entry.id   AF-A0A835F3R7-F1
#
_cell.length_a   1.000
_cell.length_b   1.000
_cell.length_c   1.000
_cell.angle_alpha   90.00
_cell.angle_beta   90.00
_cell.angle_gamma   90.00
#
_symmetry.space_group_name_H-M   'P 1'
#
loop_
_entity.id
_entity.type
_entity.pdbx_description
1 polymer ?
#
loop_
_entity_poly.entity_id
_entity_poly.type
_entity_poly.pdbx_seq_one_letter_code
_entity_poly.pdbx_strand_id
1 'polypeptide(L)' 'MGTERTWHPQPPARRSATSIDIRMFARGTARGVAPKARIATYKVARKFRNTPITDVVAAIDAAVKDGVDIISLSIGYYDM' A
#
# COMPACT_ATOMS: atom_id res chain seq x y z
N MET A 1 -22.24 -7.67 -7.36
CA MET A 1 -22.43 -8.16 -5.98
C MET A 1 -21.11 -7.95 -5.23
N GLY A 2 -20.75 -6.69 -4.94
CA GLY A 2 -20.89 -6.15 -3.59
C GLY A 2 -19.53 -6.13 -2.90
N THR A 3 -18.58 -5.31 -3.40
CA THR A 3 -17.28 -5.12 -2.75
C THR A 3 -17.52 -4.42 -1.42
N GLU A 4 -17.47 -5.20 -0.36
CA GLU A 4 -17.54 -4.76 1.03
C GLU A 4 -16.58 -3.58 1.23
N ARG A 5 -17.16 -2.37 1.32
CA ARG A 5 -16.51 -1.10 1.67
C ARG A 5 -16.22 -1.08 3.17
N THR A 6 -15.51 -2.05 3.71
CA THR A 6 -14.90 -1.92 5.05
C THR A 6 -13.51 -1.31 4.88
N TRP A 7 -13.52 -0.08 4.39
CA TRP A 7 -12.35 0.79 4.39
C TRP A 7 -12.10 1.17 5.84
N HIS A 8 -11.14 0.51 6.49
CA HIS A 8 -10.62 1.00 7.75
C HIS A 8 -9.64 2.13 7.44
N PRO A 9 -9.92 3.38 7.84
CA PRO A 9 -8.95 4.46 7.68
C PRO A 9 -7.66 4.05 8.39
N GLN A 10 -6.56 3.99 7.64
CA GLN A 10 -5.27 3.65 8.21
C GLN A 10 -4.74 4.86 8.97
N PRO A 11 -4.13 4.66 10.15
CA PRO A 11 -3.44 5.74 10.83
C PRO A 11 -2.34 6.31 9.90
N PRO A 12 -1.98 7.60 10.05
CA PRO A 12 -0.95 8.20 9.24
C PRO A 12 0.35 7.39 9.35
N ALA A 13 0.95 7.09 8.20
CA ALA A 13 2.20 6.34 8.15
C ALA A 13 3.27 7.05 8.98
N ARG A 14 3.97 6.29 9.84
CA ARG A 14 5.12 6.83 10.58
C ARG A 14 6.21 7.21 9.58
N ARG A 15 6.77 8.42 9.76
CA ARG A 15 7.82 8.96 8.87
C ARG A 15 9.16 8.25 9.03
N SER A 16 9.43 7.69 10.20
CA SER A 16 10.64 6.91 10.52
C SER A 16 10.36 6.01 11.73
N ALA A 17 11.14 4.94 11.84
CA ALA A 17 11.13 4.06 13.01
C ALA A 17 12.56 3.85 13.51
N THR A 18 12.79 4.08 14.80
CA THR A 18 14.11 3.99 15.44
C THR A 18 14.29 2.60 16.06
N SER A 19 15.53 2.17 16.25
CA SER A 19 15.87 0.87 16.87
C SER A 19 15.29 -0.32 16.11
N ILE A 20 15.32 -0.25 14.77
CA ILE A 20 14.92 -1.34 13.89
C ILE A 20 16.12 -2.24 13.65
N ASP A 21 15.92 -3.55 13.73
CA ASP A 21 16.85 -4.57 13.26
C ASP A 21 16.08 -5.76 12.69
N ILE A 22 16.72 -6.51 11.78
CA ILE A 22 16.22 -7.80 11.32
C ILE A 22 17.17 -8.89 11.81
N ARG A 23 16.82 -9.56 12.91
CA ARG A 23 17.68 -10.59 13.53
C ARG A 23 19.12 -10.08 13.72
N MET A 24 19.26 -8.90 14.31
CA MET A 24 20.52 -8.19 14.56
C MET A 24 21.22 -7.55 13.35
N PHE A 25 20.71 -7.71 12.12
CA PHE A 25 21.22 -7.04 10.92
C PHE A 25 20.52 -5.71 10.64
N ALA A 26 21.20 -4.83 9.90
CA ALA A 26 20.68 -3.53 9.46
C ALA A 26 20.15 -2.64 10.61
N ARG A 27 20.86 -2.64 11.75
CA ARG A 27 20.48 -1.85 12.92
C ARG A 27 20.48 -0.35 12.60
N GLY A 28 19.41 0.34 12.95
CA GLY A 28 19.37 1.79 12.82
C GLY A 28 17.95 2.36 12.79
N THR A 29 17.82 3.49 12.10
CA THR A 29 16.53 4.17 11.89
C THR A 29 16.04 3.90 10.47
N ALA A 30 14.93 3.15 10.35
CA ALA A 30 14.29 2.91 9.07
C ALA A 30 13.51 4.16 8.62
N ARG A 31 13.70 4.57 7.37
CA ARG A 31 13.03 5.72 6.76
C ARG A 31 12.80 5.47 5.26
N GLY A 32 11.66 5.91 4.73
CA GLY A 32 11.40 5.85 3.29
C GLY A 32 12.22 6.88 2.50
N VAL A 33 12.29 6.72 1.18
CA VAL A 33 13.03 7.64 0.26
C VAL A 33 12.47 9.06 0.30
N ALA A 34 11.15 9.22 0.47
CA ALA A 34 10.47 10.52 0.57
C ALA A 34 9.72 10.64 1.92
N PRO A 35 10.40 10.92 3.03
CA PRO A 35 9.80 10.79 4.36
C PRO A 35 8.80 11.88 4.75
N LYS A 36 8.71 12.95 3.95
CA LYS A 36 7.70 14.01 4.12
C LYS A 36 6.47 13.79 3.24
N ALA A 37 6.50 12.82 2.34
CA ALA A 37 5.37 12.51 1.48
C ALA A 37 4.15 12.06 2.30
N ARG A 38 2.95 12.38 1.80
CA ARG A 38 1.69 11.86 2.35
C ARG A 38 1.44 10.50 1.71
N ILE A 39 1.02 9.52 2.51
CA ILE A 39 0.77 8.16 2.05
C ILE A 39 -0.72 7.87 2.17
N ALA A 40 -1.34 7.47 1.05
CA ALA A 40 -2.66 6.88 0.99
C ALA A 40 -2.52 5.40 0.58
N THR A 41 -3.26 4.52 1.25
CA THR A 41 -3.16 3.06 1.05
C THR A 41 -4.46 2.49 0.50
N TYR A 42 -4.38 1.85 -0.67
CA TYR A 42 -5.53 1.19 -1.32
C TYR A 42 -5.32 -0.33 -1.26
N LYS A 43 -6.09 -1.02 -0.40
CA LYS A 43 -5.92 -2.47 -0.19
C LYS A 43 -6.67 -3.28 -1.24
N VAL A 44 -5.92 -3.94 -2.11
CA VAL A 44 -6.46 -4.84 -3.16
C VAL A 44 -6.22 -6.32 -2.85
N ALA A 45 -5.10 -6.64 -2.20
CA ALA A 45 -4.75 -8.00 -1.83
C ALA A 45 -5.39 -8.40 -0.50
N ARG A 46 -5.90 -9.63 -0.43
CA ARG A 46 -6.47 -10.22 0.78
C ARG A 46 -5.70 -11.48 1.16
N LYS A 47 -5.67 -11.79 2.46
CA LYS A 47 -5.02 -13.00 2.96
C LYS A 47 -5.67 -14.21 2.27
N PHE A 48 -4.85 -15.13 1.76
CA PHE A 48 -5.29 -16.39 1.14
C PHE A 48 -6.13 -16.29 -0.14
N ARG A 49 -6.21 -15.12 -0.79
CA ARG A 49 -6.92 -14.96 -2.06
C ARG A 49 -6.06 -14.25 -3.09
N ASN A 50 -6.20 -14.64 -4.34
CA ASN A 50 -5.63 -13.89 -5.47
C ASN A 50 -6.21 -12.48 -5.48
N THR A 51 -5.39 -11.52 -5.90
CA THR A 51 -5.82 -10.15 -6.15
C THR A 51 -6.51 -10.11 -7.52
N PRO A 52 -7.84 -9.98 -7.62
CA PRO A 52 -8.49 -9.90 -8.92
C PRO A 52 -8.15 -8.56 -9.60
N ILE A 53 -7.98 -8.57 -10.91
CA ILE A 53 -7.67 -7.36 -11.70
C ILE A 53 -8.74 -6.28 -11.47
N THR A 54 -9.99 -6.67 -11.26
CA THR A 54 -11.10 -5.76 -10.97
C THR A 54 -10.87 -4.92 -9.71
N ASP A 55 -10.30 -5.50 -8.65
CA ASP A 55 -10.03 -4.78 -7.41
C ASP A 55 -8.86 -3.79 -7.59
N VAL A 56 -7.88 -4.15 -8.44
CA VAL A 56 -6.77 -3.27 -8.82
C VAL A 56 -7.28 -2.06 -9.59
N VAL A 57 -8.11 -2.28 -10.61
CA VAL A 57 -8.70 -1.20 -11.42
C VAL A 57 -9.57 -0.29 -10.55
N ALA A 58 -10.38 -0.85 -9.66
CA ALA A 58 -11.19 -0.06 -8.73
C ALA A 58 -10.33 0.77 -7.75
N ALA A 59 -9.19 0.24 -7.29
CA ALA A 59 -8.26 0.98 -6.44
C ALA A 59 -7.56 2.12 -7.20
N ILE A 60 -7.19 1.92 -8.47
CA ILE A 60 -6.61 2.97 -9.31
C ILE A 60 -7.63 4.09 -9.53
N ASP A 61 -8.87 3.77 -9.87
CA ASP A 61 -9.95 4.76 -10.03
C ASP A 61 -10.17 5.57 -8.74
N ALA A 62 -10.16 4.92 -7.58
CA ALA A 62 -10.22 5.60 -6.29
C ALA A 62 -9.02 6.54 -6.05
N ALA A 63 -7.79 6.09 -6.37
CA ALA A 63 -6.58 6.90 -6.19
C ALA A 63 -6.58 8.16 -7.08
N VAL A 64 -7.07 8.04 -8.32
CA VAL A 64 -7.23 9.18 -9.23
C VAL A 64 -8.25 10.17 -8.67
N LYS A 65 -9.40 9.69 -8.19
CA LYS A 65 -10.44 10.54 -7.57
C LYS A 65 -9.97 11.26 -6.32
N ASP A 66 -9.11 10.64 -5.53
CA ASP A 66 -8.50 11.24 -4.34
C ASP A 66 -7.38 12.23 -4.68
N GLY A 67 -6.99 12.37 -5.95
CA GLY A 67 -5.95 13.30 -6.40
C GLY A 67 -4.53 12.89 -6.02
N VAL A 68 -4.25 11.58 -5.94
CA VAL A 68 -2.90 11.07 -5.63
C VAL A 68 -1.92 11.42 -6.76
N ASP A 69 -0.77 12.01 -6.40
CA ASP A 69 0.24 12.45 -7.38
C ASP A 69 1.00 11.29 -8.05
N ILE A 70 1.32 10.23 -7.29
CA ILE A 70 2.12 9.08 -7.74
C ILE A 70 1.53 7.79 -7.19
N ILE A 71 1.29 6.82 -8.08
CA ILE A 71 0.85 5.47 -7.71
C ILE A 71 2.05 4.52 -7.74
N SER A 72 2.31 3.84 -6.62
CA SER A 72 3.28 2.74 -6.54
C SER A 72 2.54 1.41 -6.52
N LEU A 73 2.77 0.57 -7.54
CA LEU A 73 2.10 -0.71 -7.72
C LEU A 73 3.14 -1.81 -7.95
N SER A 74 3.29 -2.73 -7.01
CA SER A 74 4.26 -3.84 -7.06
C SER A 74 3.56 -5.19 -7.21
N ILE A 75 2.68 -5.31 -8.22
CA ILE A 75 1.97 -6.54 -8.59
C ILE A 75 2.06 -6.73 -10.11
N GLY A 76 1.98 -7.97 -10.57
CA GLY A 76 1.97 -8.31 -12.00
C GLY A 76 1.11 -9.56 -12.24
N TYR A 77 0.53 -9.64 -13.44
CA TYR A 77 -0.23 -10.78 -13.91
C TYR A 77 0.55 -11.44 -15.05
N TYR A 78 0.72 -12.76 -14.96
CA TYR A 78 1.29 -13.55 -16.04
C TYR A 78 0.12 -14.11 -16.86
N ASP A 79 0.19 -13.95 -18.17
CA ASP A 79 -0.73 -14.60 -19.10
C ASP A 79 -0.19 -16.01 -19.38
N MET A 80 -0.97 -17.05 -19.06
CA MET A 80 -0.69 -18.46 -19.35
C MET A 80 -1.98 -19.17 -19.71
#